data_AF-A0A934GGU8-F1
#
_entry.id   AF-A0A934GGU8-F1
#
_cell.length_a   1.000
_cell.length_b   1.000
_cell.length_c   1.000
_cell.angle_alpha   90.00
_cell.angle_beta   90.00
_cell.angle_gamma   90.00
#
_symmetry.space_group_name_H-M   'P 1'
#
loop_
_entity.id
_entity.type
_entity.pdbx_description
1 polymer ?
#
loop_
_entity_poly.entity_id
_entity_poly.type
_entity_poly.pdbx_seq_one_letter_code
_entity_poly.pdbx_strand_id
1 'polypeptide(L)'
;MEKPIQDGMPEPDNVPQDLRISTQEVDGNYAKFEVTSEEEILIILRGLLRNGTRVTAYLNDSLDFLMTSLLAIDAESNKLTLALDSSKHLNRRAQLCSKLICISSQGKIKLQFELDGVDLVKFGEGTAFQGDIPASIIRLQRRDYYRLMVPKGSPLKCIIPVLQPDGRTVHHEANIVNISGRGLTMDVPHEGVELELDQEFPNCRIDLPGGEHIDTTLQIRSIYFSNLSGGRAVKRSGCQFLKMPTPVQKQLLRYILKVESERLAGKI
;
A
#
# COMPACT_ATOMS: atom_id res chain seq x y z
N MET A 1 -18.41 -1.40 47.20
CA MET A 1 -17.95 -0.16 46.53
C MET A 1 -17.22 -0.58 45.26
N GLU A 2 -17.96 -0.66 44.16
CA GLU A 2 -17.41 -0.93 42.83
C GLU A 2 -16.70 0.33 42.31
N LYS A 3 -15.49 0.16 41.77
CA LYS A 3 -14.78 1.23 41.07
C LYS A 3 -15.36 1.37 39.65
N PRO A 4 -15.52 2.60 39.13
CA PRO A 4 -16.05 2.80 37.79
C PRO A 4 -15.03 2.38 36.73
N ILE A 5 -15.50 1.67 35.72
CA ILE A 5 -14.74 1.33 34.51
C ILE A 5 -14.68 2.60 33.65
N GLN A 6 -13.48 3.18 33.53
CA GLN A 6 -13.20 4.22 32.54
C GLN A 6 -13.12 3.56 31.16
N ASP A 7 -14.07 3.88 30.29
CA ASP A 7 -13.98 3.60 28.85
C ASP A 7 -12.81 4.39 28.27
N GLY A 8 -11.66 3.73 28.14
CA GLY A 8 -10.50 4.26 27.45
C GLY A 8 -10.75 4.26 25.95
N MET A 9 -11.00 5.43 25.37
CA MET A 9 -10.84 5.64 23.93
C MET A 9 -9.40 5.21 23.55
N PRO A 10 -9.20 4.41 22.49
CA PRO A 10 -7.85 4.08 22.05
C PRO A 10 -7.13 5.37 21.65
N GLU A 11 -5.90 5.55 22.16
CA GLU A 11 -5.06 6.68 21.80
C GLU A 11 -4.86 6.76 20.27
N PRO A 12 -4.82 7.99 19.71
CA PRO A 12 -4.80 8.20 18.26
C PRO A 12 -3.63 7.50 17.54
N ASP A 13 -2.56 7.14 18.24
CA ASP A 13 -1.34 6.57 17.65
C ASP A 13 -1.35 5.04 17.48
N ASN A 14 -2.43 4.35 17.85
CA ASN A 14 -2.55 2.89 17.68
C ASN A 14 -3.36 2.46 16.43
N VAL A 15 -3.71 3.41 15.56
CA VAL A 15 -4.20 3.10 14.21
C VAL A 15 -2.98 2.74 13.34
N PRO A 16 -2.90 1.54 12.72
CA PRO A 16 -1.83 1.22 11.79
C PRO A 16 -1.65 2.37 10.79
N GLN A 17 -0.44 2.91 10.65
CA GLN A 17 -0.16 4.07 9.79
C GLN A 17 -0.65 3.87 8.35
N ASP A 18 -0.77 2.62 7.90
CA ASP A 18 -1.36 2.23 6.60
C ASP A 18 -2.83 2.67 6.42
N LEU A 19 -3.61 2.83 7.50
CA LEU A 19 -5.01 3.27 7.45
C LEU A 19 -5.16 4.80 7.32
N ARG A 20 -4.26 5.59 7.92
CA ARG A 20 -4.24 7.08 7.77
C ARG A 20 -3.83 7.50 6.36
N ILE A 21 -2.96 6.72 5.72
CA ILE A 21 -2.53 6.93 4.32
C ILE A 21 -3.69 6.63 3.36
N SER A 22 -4.70 5.85 3.78
CA SER A 22 -5.72 5.34 2.87
C SER A 22 -6.77 6.37 2.44
N THR A 23 -7.02 7.42 3.23
CA THR A 23 -7.98 8.50 2.93
C THR A 23 -7.31 9.71 2.28
N GLN A 24 -6.08 10.07 2.67
CA GLN A 24 -5.33 11.16 2.03
C GLN A 24 -4.71 10.79 0.67
N GLU A 25 -4.44 9.50 0.41
CA GLU A 25 -4.06 9.11 -0.95
C GLU A 25 -5.22 9.28 -1.95
N VAL A 26 -6.49 9.46 -1.55
CA VAL A 26 -7.67 9.44 -2.44
C VAL A 26 -7.86 10.71 -3.27
N ASP A 27 -7.16 11.81 -2.97
CA ASP A 27 -7.32 13.11 -3.66
C ASP A 27 -6.54 13.24 -5.00
N GLY A 28 -5.94 12.16 -5.50
CA GLY A 28 -5.28 12.12 -6.81
C GLY A 28 -6.27 11.94 -7.97
N ASN A 29 -5.91 12.34 -9.18
CA ASN A 29 -6.70 12.06 -10.39
C ASN A 29 -6.73 10.54 -10.69
N TYR A 30 -7.68 9.83 -10.08
CA TYR A 30 -7.84 8.37 -10.14
C TYR A 30 -8.76 7.88 -11.26
N ALA A 31 -9.31 8.78 -12.09
CA ALA A 31 -10.22 8.42 -13.19
C ALA A 31 -9.64 7.31 -14.10
N LYS A 32 -8.32 7.30 -14.31
CA LYS A 32 -7.65 6.26 -15.12
C LYS A 32 -7.59 4.86 -14.49
N PHE A 33 -7.92 4.74 -13.21
CA PHE A 33 -7.94 3.48 -12.46
C PHE A 33 -9.36 3.07 -12.06
N GLU A 34 -10.36 3.82 -12.51
CA GLU A 34 -11.77 3.55 -12.25
C GLU A 34 -12.25 2.44 -13.18
N VAL A 35 -12.87 1.43 -12.59
CA VAL A 35 -13.52 0.32 -13.28
C VAL A 35 -15.02 0.56 -13.22
N THR A 36 -15.64 0.77 -14.39
CA THR A 36 -17.09 1.02 -14.54
C THR A 36 -17.82 -0.10 -15.30
N SER A 37 -17.08 -1.07 -15.87
CA SER A 37 -17.68 -2.23 -16.52
C SER A 37 -18.32 -3.16 -15.48
N GLU A 38 -19.61 -3.41 -15.61
CA GLU A 38 -20.37 -4.27 -14.70
C GLU A 38 -19.77 -5.69 -14.60
N GLU A 39 -19.34 -6.27 -15.73
CA GLU A 39 -18.68 -7.57 -15.75
C GLU A 39 -17.38 -7.59 -14.93
N GLU A 40 -16.57 -6.54 -15.05
CA GLU A 40 -15.30 -6.44 -14.33
C GLU A 40 -15.53 -6.16 -12.83
N ILE A 41 -16.51 -5.32 -12.50
CA ILE A 41 -16.96 -5.07 -11.12
C ILE A 41 -17.36 -6.39 -10.46
N LEU A 42 -18.20 -7.19 -11.14
CA LEU A 42 -18.63 -8.49 -10.65
C LEU A 42 -17.45 -9.46 -10.47
N ILE A 43 -16.48 -9.49 -11.39
CA ILE A 43 -15.27 -10.32 -11.26
C ILE A 43 -14.48 -9.92 -10.00
N ILE A 44 -14.30 -8.61 -9.76
CA ILE A 44 -13.58 -8.09 -8.60
C ILE A 44 -14.31 -8.48 -7.30
N LEU A 45 -15.60 -8.18 -7.20
CA LEU A 45 -16.39 -8.45 -6.00
C LEU A 45 -16.50 -9.96 -5.72
N ARG A 46 -16.71 -10.80 -6.74
CA ARG A 46 -16.67 -12.26 -6.59
C ARG A 46 -15.31 -12.76 -6.11
N GLY A 47 -14.23 -12.10 -6.51
CA GLY A 47 -12.89 -12.35 -6.00
C GLY A 47 -12.77 -12.07 -4.50
N LEU A 48 -13.32 -10.96 -4.02
CA LEU A 48 -13.36 -10.61 -2.59
C LEU A 48 -14.20 -11.61 -1.80
N LEU A 49 -15.39 -11.96 -2.31
CA LEU A 49 -16.30 -12.95 -1.72
C LEU A 49 -15.63 -14.32 -1.58
N ARG A 50 -15.11 -14.87 -2.69
CA ARG A 50 -14.48 -16.20 -2.70
C ARG A 50 -13.31 -16.31 -1.74
N ASN A 51 -12.54 -15.24 -1.57
CA ASN A 51 -11.36 -15.22 -0.70
C ASN A 51 -11.70 -14.86 0.76
N GLY A 52 -12.96 -14.53 1.08
CA GLY A 52 -13.34 -14.02 2.41
C GLY A 52 -12.56 -12.76 2.80
N THR A 53 -12.25 -11.91 1.82
CA THR A 53 -11.36 -10.76 2.05
C THR A 53 -12.05 -9.72 2.91
N ARG A 54 -11.32 -9.19 3.90
CA ARG A 54 -11.84 -8.16 4.79
C ARG A 54 -11.99 -6.83 4.06
N VAL A 55 -13.06 -6.12 4.38
CA VAL A 55 -13.41 -4.80 3.86
C VAL A 55 -13.52 -3.86 5.05
N THR A 56 -12.86 -2.71 4.97
CA THR A 56 -13.04 -1.60 5.91
C THR A 56 -14.07 -0.66 5.31
N ALA A 57 -15.20 -0.46 5.99
CA ALA A 57 -16.24 0.46 5.55
C ALA A 57 -16.23 1.70 6.44
N TYR A 58 -15.84 2.84 5.87
CA TYR A 58 -15.85 4.13 6.54
C TYR A 58 -17.25 4.74 6.52
N LEU A 59 -17.64 5.33 7.65
CA LEU A 59 -18.97 5.86 7.89
C LEU A 59 -18.99 7.37 7.57
N ASN A 60 -19.50 7.75 6.39
CA ASN A 60 -19.41 9.13 5.86
C ASN A 60 -17.95 9.64 5.78
N ASP A 61 -17.75 10.95 5.79
CA ASP A 61 -16.42 11.62 5.87
C ASP A 61 -15.81 11.62 7.29
N SER A 62 -16.26 10.73 8.19
CA SER A 62 -15.69 10.62 9.54
C SER A 62 -14.56 9.59 9.59
N LEU A 63 -13.75 9.64 10.66
CA LEU A 63 -12.72 8.63 10.92
C LEU A 63 -13.29 7.31 11.47
N ASP A 64 -14.61 7.21 11.66
CA ASP A 64 -15.25 5.99 12.13
C ASP A 64 -15.36 4.99 10.99
N PHE A 65 -15.01 3.74 11.27
CA PHE A 65 -15.13 2.64 10.33
C PHE A 65 -15.62 1.39 11.04
N LEU A 66 -16.18 0.47 10.26
CA LEU A 66 -16.47 -0.89 10.67
C LEU A 66 -15.71 -1.89 9.79
N MET A 67 -15.55 -3.10 10.30
CA MET A 67 -14.92 -4.18 9.55
C MET A 67 -15.97 -5.18 9.11
N THR A 68 -16.00 -5.45 7.81
CA THR A 68 -16.97 -6.36 7.18
C THR A 68 -16.29 -7.27 6.14
N SER A 69 -17.07 -8.11 5.50
CA SER A 69 -16.70 -8.97 4.37
C SER A 69 -17.93 -9.25 3.52
N LEU A 70 -17.73 -9.52 2.24
CA LEU A 70 -18.80 -9.93 1.36
C LEU A 70 -19.32 -11.33 1.75
N LEU A 71 -20.64 -11.47 1.80
CA LEU A 71 -21.34 -12.72 2.09
C LEU A 71 -22.06 -13.30 0.86
N ALA A 72 -22.60 -12.43 0.01
CA ALA A 72 -23.26 -12.82 -1.23
C ALA A 72 -23.25 -11.68 -2.25
N ILE A 73 -23.38 -12.04 -3.52
CA ILE A 73 -23.58 -11.11 -4.64
C ILE A 73 -24.70 -11.70 -5.48
N ASP A 74 -25.76 -10.93 -5.69
CA ASP A 74 -26.84 -11.24 -6.61
C ASP A 74 -26.82 -10.21 -7.75
N ALA A 75 -26.28 -10.65 -8.90
CA ALA A 75 -26.16 -9.79 -10.06
C ALA A 75 -27.51 -9.53 -10.74
N GLU A 76 -28.48 -10.45 -10.64
CA GLU A 76 -29.78 -10.30 -11.30
C GLU A 76 -30.61 -9.19 -10.62
N SER A 77 -30.51 -9.09 -9.29
CA SER A 77 -31.19 -8.05 -8.51
C SER A 77 -30.32 -6.83 -8.17
N ASN A 78 -29.09 -6.78 -8.68
CA ASN A 78 -28.09 -5.74 -8.38
C ASN A 78 -27.78 -5.58 -6.88
N LYS A 79 -27.73 -6.68 -6.12
CA LYS A 79 -27.53 -6.65 -4.66
C LYS A 79 -26.19 -7.22 -4.21
N LEU A 80 -25.62 -6.56 -3.22
CA LEU A 80 -24.42 -6.95 -2.49
C LEU A 80 -24.77 -7.16 -1.01
N THR A 81 -24.40 -8.30 -0.44
CA THR A 81 -24.61 -8.60 0.98
C THR A 81 -23.28 -8.59 1.73
N LEU A 82 -23.23 -7.86 2.85
CA LEU A 82 -22.06 -7.66 3.70
C LEU A 82 -22.33 -8.15 5.14
N ALA A 83 -21.31 -8.70 5.78
CA ALA A 83 -21.38 -9.10 7.18
C ALA A 83 -21.54 -7.91 8.12
N LEU A 84 -22.15 -8.13 9.28
CA LEU A 84 -22.15 -7.15 10.36
C LEU A 84 -20.81 -7.14 11.11
N ASP A 85 -20.46 -5.98 11.66
CA ASP A 85 -19.35 -5.86 12.61
C ASP A 85 -19.79 -6.39 13.99
N SER A 86 -18.83 -6.73 14.86
CA SER A 86 -19.14 -7.16 16.23
C SER A 86 -19.77 -6.03 17.06
N SER A 87 -19.51 -4.77 16.71
CA SER A 87 -20.09 -3.59 17.36
C SER A 87 -21.48 -3.26 16.82
N LYS A 88 -22.51 -3.56 17.62
CA LYS A 88 -23.90 -3.15 17.32
C LYS A 88 -24.07 -1.64 17.15
N HIS A 89 -23.29 -0.85 17.87
CA HIS A 89 -23.29 0.62 17.76
C HIS A 89 -22.80 1.07 16.38
N LEU A 90 -21.68 0.51 15.89
CA LEU A 90 -21.18 0.82 14.55
C LEU A 90 -22.14 0.34 13.46
N ASN A 91 -22.75 -0.83 13.64
CA ASN A 91 -23.75 -1.33 12.67
C ASN A 91 -24.96 -0.39 12.56
N ARG A 92 -25.50 0.08 13.69
CA ARG A 92 -26.60 1.04 13.69
C ARG A 92 -26.21 2.36 13.02
N ARG A 93 -24.99 2.83 13.23
CA ARG A 93 -24.48 4.04 12.57
C ARG A 93 -24.34 3.86 11.06
N ALA A 94 -23.81 2.72 10.61
CA ALA A 94 -23.68 2.42 9.19
C ALA A 94 -25.01 2.41 8.46
N GLN A 95 -26.07 1.85 9.06
CA GLN A 95 -27.42 1.86 8.51
C GLN A 95 -28.00 3.28 8.33
N LEU A 96 -27.56 4.25 9.16
CA LEU A 96 -28.00 5.63 9.07
C LEU A 96 -27.15 6.48 8.11
N CYS A 97 -26.06 5.93 7.59
CA CYS A 97 -25.20 6.63 6.64
C CYS A 97 -25.84 6.56 5.24
N SER A 98 -25.84 7.70 4.56
CA SER A 98 -26.21 7.77 3.14
C SER A 98 -25.15 7.12 2.25
N LYS A 99 -23.92 6.96 2.76
CA LYS A 99 -22.80 6.43 1.99
C LYS A 99 -21.81 5.68 2.88
N LEU A 100 -21.29 4.58 2.36
CA LEU A 100 -20.14 3.87 2.93
C LEU A 100 -18.99 3.86 1.92
N ILE A 101 -17.79 4.29 2.36
CA ILE A 101 -16.58 4.16 1.55
C ILE A 101 -15.90 2.86 1.95
N CYS A 102 -15.93 1.88 1.04
CA CYS A 102 -15.38 0.56 1.27
C CYS A 102 -13.96 0.46 0.70
N ILE A 103 -13.00 0.11 1.54
CA ILE A 103 -11.61 -0.14 1.17
C ILE A 103 -11.28 -1.62 1.41
N SER A 104 -10.68 -2.25 0.41
CA SER A 104 -10.20 -3.62 0.50
C SER A 104 -8.94 -3.81 -0.37
N SER A 105 -8.45 -5.04 -0.48
CA SER A 105 -7.33 -5.36 -1.34
C SER A 105 -7.45 -6.76 -1.95
N GLN A 106 -7.10 -6.88 -3.23
CA GLN A 106 -6.90 -8.17 -3.87
C GLN A 106 -5.39 -8.41 -4.02
N GLY A 107 -4.81 -9.15 -3.08
CA GLY A 107 -3.35 -9.28 -2.97
C GLY A 107 -2.71 -7.94 -2.61
N LYS A 108 -1.90 -7.37 -3.53
CA LYS A 108 -1.23 -6.07 -3.34
C LYS A 108 -1.97 -4.89 -4.02
N ILE A 109 -3.13 -5.15 -4.61
CA ILE A 109 -3.92 -4.16 -5.35
C ILE A 109 -4.99 -3.61 -4.41
N LYS A 110 -4.92 -2.31 -4.09
CA LYS A 110 -5.95 -1.63 -3.29
C LYS A 110 -7.19 -1.42 -4.14
N LEU A 111 -8.34 -1.72 -3.55
CA LEU A 111 -9.66 -1.52 -4.11
C LEU A 111 -10.39 -0.50 -3.24
N GLN A 112 -11.12 0.41 -3.87
CA GLN A 112 -12.03 1.31 -3.21
C GLN A 112 -13.32 1.38 -4.01
N PHE A 113 -14.46 1.28 -3.33
CA PHE A 113 -15.77 1.43 -3.93
C PHE A 113 -16.73 2.03 -2.91
N GLU A 114 -17.85 2.54 -3.39
CA GLU A 114 -18.79 3.28 -2.58
C GLU A 114 -20.16 2.60 -2.65
N LEU A 115 -20.87 2.56 -1.52
CA LEU A 115 -22.23 2.06 -1.43
C LEU A 115 -23.14 3.18 -0.98
N ASP A 116 -24.25 3.40 -1.71
CA ASP A 116 -25.27 4.40 -1.41
C ASP A 116 -26.21 3.92 -0.29
N GLY A 117 -25.63 3.76 0.90
CA GLY A 117 -26.31 3.26 2.08
C GLY A 117 -26.47 1.73 2.09
N VAL A 118 -26.92 1.21 3.23
CA VAL A 118 -27.16 -0.22 3.43
C VAL A 118 -28.37 -0.47 4.33
N ASP A 119 -29.15 -1.48 4.00
CA ASP A 119 -30.28 -1.96 4.80
C ASP A 119 -29.92 -3.22 5.58
N LEU A 120 -30.60 -3.45 6.70
CA LEU A 120 -30.51 -4.72 7.42
C LEU A 120 -31.49 -5.74 6.84
N VAL A 121 -30.97 -6.88 6.42
CA VAL A 121 -31.76 -7.99 5.88
C VAL A 121 -31.52 -9.27 6.68
N LYS A 122 -32.50 -10.18 6.64
CA LYS A 122 -32.29 -11.55 7.13
C LYS A 122 -31.39 -12.29 6.14
N PHE A 123 -30.33 -12.92 6.65
CA PHE A 123 -29.41 -13.70 5.83
C PHE A 123 -29.01 -14.97 6.57
N GLY A 124 -29.43 -16.13 6.05
CA GLY A 124 -29.34 -17.40 6.78
C GLY A 124 -30.11 -17.35 8.10
N GLU A 125 -29.43 -17.73 9.18
CA GLU A 125 -29.97 -17.64 10.56
C GLU A 125 -29.75 -16.27 11.21
N GLY A 126 -28.97 -15.39 10.57
CA GLY A 126 -28.56 -14.10 11.11
C GLY A 126 -29.12 -12.89 10.37
N THR A 127 -28.46 -11.75 10.57
CA THR A 127 -28.70 -10.50 9.85
C THR A 127 -27.43 -10.05 9.16
N ALA A 128 -27.60 -9.32 8.07
CA ALA A 128 -26.51 -8.79 7.25
C ALA A 128 -26.89 -7.41 6.73
N PHE A 129 -25.90 -6.66 6.27
CA PHE A 129 -26.14 -5.48 5.45
C PHE A 129 -26.41 -5.89 4.02
N GLN A 130 -27.34 -5.21 3.35
CA GLN A 130 -27.57 -5.31 1.92
C GLN A 130 -27.53 -3.90 1.32
N GLY A 131 -26.72 -3.73 0.28
CA GLY A 131 -26.68 -2.54 -0.55
C GLY A 131 -26.75 -2.92 -2.03
N ASP A 132 -26.75 -1.92 -2.88
CA ASP A 132 -26.61 -2.14 -4.32
C ASP A 132 -25.15 -2.45 -4.69
N ILE A 133 -24.94 -3.14 -5.80
CA ILE A 133 -23.59 -3.29 -6.35
C ILE A 133 -23.06 -1.90 -6.75
N PRO A 134 -21.82 -1.55 -6.39
CA PRO A 134 -21.27 -0.22 -6.66
C PRO A 134 -21.22 0.07 -8.17
N ALA A 135 -21.54 1.32 -8.55
CA ALA A 135 -21.48 1.76 -9.94
C ALA A 135 -20.04 1.80 -10.49
N SER A 136 -19.04 1.95 -9.62
CA SER A 136 -17.64 1.88 -10.00
C SER A 136 -16.74 1.37 -8.86
N ILE A 137 -15.58 0.83 -9.23
CA ILE A 137 -14.52 0.43 -8.32
C ILE A 137 -13.21 1.08 -8.75
N ILE A 138 -12.57 1.84 -7.86
CA ILE A 138 -11.19 2.28 -8.07
C ILE A 138 -10.27 1.10 -7.79
N ARG A 139 -9.57 0.62 -8.82
CA ARG A 139 -8.60 -0.48 -8.74
C ARG A 139 -7.18 0.04 -8.92
N LEU A 140 -6.49 0.28 -7.80
CA LEU A 140 -5.19 0.98 -7.78
C LEU A 140 -4.00 0.09 -8.17
N GLN A 141 -4.00 -0.40 -9.40
CA GLN A 141 -2.87 -1.12 -9.99
C GLN A 141 -1.93 -0.15 -10.72
N ARG A 142 -1.27 0.74 -9.96
CA ARG A 142 -0.38 1.79 -10.49
C ARG A 142 1.05 1.34 -10.85
N ARG A 143 1.35 0.05 -10.81
CA ARG A 143 2.74 -0.45 -10.88
C ARG A 143 2.94 -1.32 -12.12
N ASP A 144 3.77 -0.83 -13.03
CA ASP A 144 4.16 -1.55 -14.25
C ASP A 144 5.24 -2.62 -13.99
N TYR A 145 5.89 -2.58 -12.82
CA TYR A 145 7.00 -3.46 -12.46
C TYR A 145 6.80 -4.07 -11.08
N TYR A 146 7.12 -5.37 -10.97
CA TYR A 146 7.23 -6.05 -9.68
C TYR A 146 8.29 -5.37 -8.80
N ARG A 147 7.98 -5.26 -7.50
CA ARG A 147 8.89 -4.74 -6.48
C ARG A 147 9.36 -5.92 -5.63
N LEU A 148 10.63 -6.26 -5.78
CA LEU A 148 11.32 -7.19 -4.91
C LEU A 148 11.56 -6.51 -3.56
N MET A 149 11.03 -7.09 -2.49
CA MET A 149 11.46 -6.75 -1.13
C MET A 149 12.82 -7.38 -0.91
N VAL A 150 13.81 -6.57 -0.54
CA VAL A 150 15.18 -7.07 -0.32
C VAL A 150 15.16 -8.01 0.89
N PRO A 151 15.59 -9.28 0.75
CA PRO A 151 15.62 -10.24 1.86
C PRO A 151 16.55 -9.75 2.96
N LYS A 152 16.14 -9.89 4.23
CA LYS A 152 16.96 -9.45 5.38
C LYS A 152 18.32 -10.17 5.45
N GLY A 153 18.38 -11.42 4.99
CA GLY A 153 19.62 -12.22 4.96
C GLY A 153 20.58 -11.86 3.83
N SER A 154 20.16 -11.04 2.85
CA SER A 154 20.98 -10.58 1.73
C SER A 154 20.69 -9.11 1.45
N PRO A 155 21.15 -8.20 2.33
CA PRO A 155 20.89 -6.77 2.18
C PRO A 155 21.60 -6.21 0.94
N LEU A 156 20.94 -5.30 0.25
CA LEU A 156 21.52 -4.54 -0.85
C LEU A 156 21.86 -3.13 -0.38
N LYS A 157 22.95 -2.58 -0.93
CA LYS A 157 23.42 -1.24 -0.66
C LYS A 157 23.38 -0.39 -1.92
N CYS A 158 23.06 0.88 -1.75
CA CYS A 158 23.23 1.90 -2.76
C CYS A 158 24.30 2.87 -2.28
N ILE A 159 25.34 3.07 -3.08
CA ILE A 159 26.37 4.08 -2.86
C ILE A 159 25.95 5.34 -3.62
N ILE A 160 25.77 6.44 -2.87
CA ILE A 160 25.33 7.73 -3.39
C ILE A 160 26.52 8.70 -3.33
N PRO A 161 27.08 9.11 -4.48
CA PRO A 161 28.11 10.14 -4.51
C PRO A 161 27.48 11.53 -4.33
N VAL A 162 27.98 12.30 -3.36
CA VAL A 162 27.55 13.68 -3.09
C VAL A 162 28.74 14.61 -3.22
N LEU A 163 28.66 15.58 -4.12
CA LEU A 163 29.66 16.63 -4.27
C LEU A 163 29.49 17.65 -3.15
N GLN A 164 30.52 17.79 -2.31
CA GLN A 164 30.55 18.75 -1.23
C GLN A 164 30.99 20.14 -1.72
N PRO A 165 30.68 21.23 -0.98
CA PRO A 165 31.10 22.59 -1.34
C PRO A 165 32.62 22.77 -1.47
N ASP A 166 33.42 21.91 -0.82
CA ASP A 166 34.88 21.90 -0.91
C ASP A 166 35.43 21.18 -2.16
N GLY A 167 34.54 20.70 -3.04
CA GLY A 167 34.87 20.00 -4.27
C GLY A 167 35.15 18.50 -4.11
N ARG A 168 35.10 17.95 -2.89
CA ARG A 168 35.26 16.50 -2.65
C ARG A 168 33.96 15.76 -2.91
N THR A 169 34.06 14.54 -3.42
CA THR A 169 32.93 13.62 -3.48
C THR A 169 32.93 12.73 -2.26
N VAL A 170 31.86 12.78 -1.47
CA VAL A 170 31.63 11.88 -0.34
C VAL A 170 30.65 10.80 -0.78
N HIS A 171 30.97 9.54 -0.48
CA HIS A 171 30.13 8.40 -0.80
C HIS A 171 29.30 8.01 0.42
N HIS A 172 27.99 8.10 0.31
CA HIS A 172 27.05 7.70 1.35
C HIS A 172 26.44 6.35 1.03
N GLU A 173 26.41 5.47 2.03
CA GLU A 173 25.81 4.15 1.90
C GLU A 173 24.35 4.20 2.40
N ALA A 174 23.42 3.80 1.53
CA ALA A 174 22.01 3.66 1.84
C ALA A 174 21.58 2.19 1.77
N ASN A 175 20.71 1.77 2.69
CA ASN A 175 20.15 0.42 2.68
C ASN A 175 18.98 0.37 1.71
N ILE A 176 18.97 -0.56 0.76
CA ILE A 176 17.83 -0.72 -0.15
C ILE A 176 16.77 -1.60 0.53
N VAL A 177 15.54 -1.06 0.61
CA VAL A 177 14.37 -1.73 1.21
C VAL A 177 13.63 -2.56 0.17
N ASN A 178 13.45 -2.00 -1.03
CA ASN A 178 12.87 -2.71 -2.17
C ASN A 178 13.43 -2.16 -3.49
N ILE A 179 13.39 -2.98 -4.53
CA ILE A 179 13.89 -2.63 -5.87
C ILE A 179 12.95 -3.18 -6.95
N SER A 180 12.84 -2.47 -8.06
CA SER A 180 12.01 -2.80 -9.22
C SER A 180 12.71 -2.44 -10.52
N GLY A 181 12.13 -2.75 -11.68
CA GLY A 181 12.69 -2.36 -12.97
C GLY A 181 12.75 -0.84 -13.26
N ARG A 182 12.11 0.00 -12.44
CA ARG A 182 12.04 1.47 -12.64
C ARG A 182 12.61 2.30 -11.49
N GLY A 183 12.89 1.69 -10.35
CA GLY A 183 13.33 2.42 -9.18
C GLY A 183 13.48 1.55 -7.95
N LEU A 184 13.85 2.19 -6.85
CA LEU A 184 14.11 1.55 -5.56
C LEU A 184 13.58 2.39 -4.40
N THR A 185 13.44 1.79 -3.24
CA THR A 185 13.25 2.50 -1.97
C THR A 185 14.47 2.26 -1.12
N MET A 186 15.04 3.32 -0.53
CA MET A 186 16.20 3.23 0.33
C MET A 186 16.02 3.97 1.65
N ASP A 187 16.68 3.44 2.67
CA ASP A 187 16.82 4.02 4.00
C ASP A 187 18.19 4.69 4.07
N VAL A 188 18.18 6.01 4.13
CA VAL A 188 19.37 6.86 4.23
C VAL A 188 19.55 7.28 5.69
N PRO A 189 20.76 7.14 6.26
CA PRO A 189 21.06 7.70 7.58
C PRO A 189 20.67 9.18 7.63
N HIS A 190 20.03 9.60 8.73
CA HIS A 190 19.53 10.97 8.87
C HIS A 190 20.65 12.02 8.76
N GLU A 191 21.85 11.66 9.16
CA GLU A 191 23.07 12.46 9.06
C GLU A 191 23.83 12.06 7.78
N GLY A 192 23.99 13.00 6.84
CA GLY A 192 24.95 12.85 5.74
C GLY A 192 24.43 13.23 4.36
N VAL A 193 23.16 13.01 4.05
CA VAL A 193 22.58 13.38 2.75
C VAL A 193 21.30 14.18 2.94
N GLU A 194 21.31 15.40 2.41
CA GLU A 194 20.09 16.17 2.24
C GLU A 194 19.35 15.65 1.00
N LEU A 195 18.08 15.29 1.19
CA LEU A 195 17.23 14.72 0.15
C LEU A 195 16.08 15.68 -0.07
N GLU A 196 15.90 16.10 -1.32
CA GLU A 196 14.80 16.93 -1.75
C GLU A 196 14.01 16.22 -2.85
N LEU A 197 12.72 16.53 -2.98
CA LEU A 197 11.91 16.00 -4.07
C LEU A 197 12.48 16.43 -5.42
N ASP A 198 12.44 15.54 -6.39
CA ASP A 198 12.97 15.70 -7.75
C ASP A 198 14.50 15.88 -7.86
N GLN A 199 15.23 15.88 -6.75
CA GLN A 199 16.70 15.91 -6.72
C GLN A 199 17.30 14.69 -7.43
N GLU A 200 18.32 14.93 -8.25
CA GLU A 200 19.03 13.90 -9.01
C GLU A 200 20.41 13.61 -8.41
N PHE A 201 20.70 12.31 -8.25
CA PHE A 201 21.99 11.79 -7.85
C PHE A 201 22.57 10.95 -9.01
N PRO A 202 23.47 11.51 -9.82
CA PRO A 202 24.13 10.77 -10.89
C PRO A 202 25.16 9.80 -10.32
N ASN A 203 25.51 8.77 -11.10
CA ASN A 203 26.57 7.81 -10.78
C ASN A 203 26.36 7.07 -9.44
N CYS A 204 25.10 6.85 -9.05
CA CYS A 204 24.79 5.97 -7.93
C CYS A 204 25.09 4.53 -8.32
N ARG A 205 25.66 3.78 -7.38
CA ARG A 205 26.02 2.37 -7.58
C ARG A 205 25.20 1.49 -6.67
N ILE A 206 24.51 0.51 -7.23
CA ILE A 206 23.78 -0.52 -6.49
C ILE A 206 24.64 -1.78 -6.49
N ASP A 207 25.10 -2.20 -5.31
CA ASP A 207 25.88 -3.42 -5.17
C ASP A 207 24.96 -4.65 -5.17
N LEU A 208 25.25 -5.60 -6.06
CA LEU A 208 24.56 -6.87 -6.17
C LEU A 208 25.40 -8.00 -5.55
N PRO A 209 24.78 -9.10 -5.09
CA PRO A 209 25.50 -10.27 -4.63
C PRO A 209 26.42 -10.84 -5.72
N GLY A 210 27.61 -11.30 -5.32
CA GLY A 210 28.60 -11.86 -6.25
C GLY A 210 29.58 -10.84 -6.85
N GLY A 211 29.60 -9.60 -6.35
CA GLY A 211 30.55 -8.56 -6.76
C GLY A 211 30.14 -7.78 -8.01
N GLU A 212 28.96 -8.06 -8.56
CA GLU A 212 28.35 -7.25 -9.61
C GLU A 212 27.81 -5.92 -9.04
N HIS A 213 27.66 -4.92 -9.91
CA HIS A 213 27.00 -3.67 -9.55
C HIS A 213 26.22 -3.09 -10.73
N ILE A 214 25.31 -2.18 -10.42
CA ILE A 214 24.50 -1.42 -11.37
C ILE A 214 24.76 0.06 -11.13
N ASP A 215 25.27 0.76 -12.15
CA ASP A 215 25.38 2.21 -12.13
C ASP A 215 24.13 2.86 -12.74
N THR A 216 23.58 3.86 -12.04
CA THR A 216 22.38 4.57 -12.47
C THR A 216 22.33 5.98 -11.90
N THR A 217 21.54 6.85 -12.53
CA THR A 217 21.09 8.09 -11.89
C THR A 217 19.81 7.82 -11.12
N LEU A 218 19.74 8.30 -9.87
CA LEU A 218 18.54 8.24 -9.04
C LEU A 218 17.89 9.62 -8.96
N GLN A 219 16.58 9.69 -9.17
CA GLN A 219 15.79 10.87 -8.86
C GLN A 219 14.89 10.59 -7.66
N ILE A 220 14.89 11.48 -6.66
CA ILE A 220 14.01 11.36 -5.50
C ILE A 220 12.57 11.66 -5.91
N ARG A 221 11.64 10.75 -5.61
CA ARG A 221 10.22 10.87 -5.94
C ARG A 221 9.32 10.91 -4.72
N SER A 222 9.81 10.48 -3.57
CA SER A 222 9.11 10.56 -2.28
C SER A 222 10.09 10.48 -1.13
N ILE A 223 9.76 11.13 -0.01
CA ILE A 223 10.54 11.14 1.22
C ILE A 223 9.56 10.89 2.38
N TYR A 224 9.91 9.96 3.26
CA TYR A 224 9.16 9.63 4.46
C TYR A 224 10.12 9.54 5.65
N PHE A 225 9.68 10.00 6.80
CA PHE A 225 10.42 9.82 8.05
C PHE A 225 9.94 8.54 8.72
N SER A 226 10.84 7.60 8.95
CA SER A 226 10.54 6.41 9.73
C SER A 226 11.31 6.43 11.04
N ASN A 227 10.59 6.31 12.15
CA ASN A 227 11.18 5.98 13.44
C ASN A 227 11.45 4.48 13.45
N LEU A 228 12.71 4.06 13.35
CA LEU A 228 13.06 2.66 13.59
C LEU A 228 12.92 2.35 15.08
N SER A 229 12.54 1.11 15.39
CA SER A 229 12.61 0.55 16.74
C SER A 229 14.05 0.71 17.26
N GLY A 230 14.27 1.59 18.25
CA GLY A 230 15.60 1.94 18.75
C GLY A 230 15.98 3.42 18.65
N GLY A 231 15.06 4.31 18.24
CA GLY A 231 15.20 5.76 18.43
C GLY A 231 16.09 6.49 17.41
N ARG A 232 16.66 5.79 16.42
CA ARG A 232 17.30 6.43 15.27
C ARG A 232 16.27 6.74 14.20
N ALA A 233 16.04 8.03 13.94
CA ALA A 233 15.29 8.48 12.79
C ALA A 233 16.05 8.12 11.51
N VAL A 234 15.36 7.56 10.53
CA VAL A 234 15.90 7.28 9.20
C VAL A 234 15.00 7.93 8.16
N LYS A 235 15.62 8.54 7.14
CA LYS A 235 14.93 9.11 5.99
C LYS A 235 14.75 7.99 4.96
N ARG A 236 13.50 7.59 4.74
CA ARG A 236 13.14 6.61 3.72
C ARG A 236 12.75 7.35 2.45
N SER A 237 13.45 7.06 1.35
CA SER A 237 13.22 7.74 0.08
C SER A 237 12.92 6.77 -1.05
N GLY A 238 11.85 7.06 -1.78
CA GLY A 238 11.50 6.39 -3.03
C GLY A 238 12.22 7.08 -4.19
N CYS A 239 12.98 6.31 -4.96
CA CYS A 239 13.82 6.80 -6.05
C CYS A 239 13.39 6.18 -7.38
N GLN A 240 13.43 6.97 -8.45
CA GLN A 240 13.26 6.50 -9.82
C GLN A 240 14.63 6.44 -10.52
N PHE A 241 14.85 5.41 -11.34
CA PHE A 241 15.98 5.36 -12.25
C PHE A 241 15.76 6.30 -13.44
N LEU A 242 16.72 7.20 -13.68
CA LEU A 242 16.72 8.05 -14.86
C LEU A 242 17.56 7.45 -15.98
N LYS A 243 16.96 7.34 -17.18
CA LYS A 243 17.62 6.97 -18.45
C LYS A 243 18.51 5.72 -18.34
N MET A 244 18.10 4.71 -17.57
CA MET A 244 18.86 3.48 -17.41
C MET A 244 19.02 2.78 -18.77
N PRO A 245 20.26 2.47 -19.21
CA PRO A 245 20.48 1.75 -20.46
C PRO A 245 19.78 0.38 -20.45
N THR A 246 19.19 -0.02 -21.58
CA THR A 246 18.46 -1.29 -21.70
C THR A 246 19.25 -2.52 -21.23
N PRO A 247 20.56 -2.67 -21.52
CA PRO A 247 21.34 -3.80 -21.00
C PRO A 247 21.41 -3.85 -19.48
N VAL A 248 21.58 -2.68 -18.84
CA VAL A 248 21.63 -2.51 -17.38
C VAL A 248 20.27 -2.83 -16.76
N GLN A 249 19.19 -2.31 -17.36
CA GLN A 249 17.83 -2.62 -16.91
C GLN A 249 17.51 -4.12 -17.03
N LYS A 250 17.96 -4.79 -18.10
CA LYS A 250 17.83 -6.25 -18.26
C LYS A 250 18.63 -7.03 -17.21
N GLN A 251 19.82 -6.58 -16.84
CA GLN A 251 20.58 -7.17 -15.73
C GLN A 251 19.82 -7.06 -14.41
N LEU A 252 19.28 -5.88 -14.11
CA LEU A 252 18.47 -5.65 -12.92
C LEU A 252 17.24 -6.57 -12.87
N LEU A 253 16.49 -6.67 -13.96
CA LEU A 253 15.31 -7.52 -14.04
C LEU A 253 15.65 -9.01 -13.87
N ARG A 254 16.78 -9.47 -14.45
CA ARG A 254 17.28 -10.84 -14.23
C ARG A 254 17.59 -11.10 -12.77
N TYR A 255 18.25 -10.16 -12.09
CA TYR A 255 18.49 -10.25 -10.66
C TYR A 255 17.18 -10.35 -9.86
N ILE A 256 16.23 -9.44 -10.13
CA ILE A 256 14.92 -9.42 -9.45
C ILE A 256 14.20 -10.77 -9.59
N LEU A 257 14.14 -11.32 -10.80
CA LEU A 257 13.49 -12.59 -11.08
C LEU A 257 14.20 -13.77 -10.41
N LYS A 258 15.55 -13.76 -10.38
CA LYS A 258 16.33 -14.79 -9.70
C LYS A 258 16.00 -14.85 -8.21
N VAL A 259 16.04 -13.70 -7.52
CA VAL A 259 15.76 -13.63 -6.08
C VAL A 259 14.31 -14.03 -5.78
N GLU A 260 13.35 -13.57 -6.59
CA GLU A 260 11.95 -13.98 -6.41
C GLU A 260 11.78 -15.50 -6.59
N SER A 261 12.45 -16.10 -7.58
CA SER A 261 12.43 -17.55 -7.77
C SER A 261 13.04 -18.30 -6.58
N GLU A 262 14.12 -17.79 -6.00
CA GLU A 262 14.75 -18.39 -4.80
C GLU A 262 13.83 -18.30 -3.58
N ARG A 263 13.12 -17.17 -3.41
CA ARG A 263 12.12 -16.95 -2.37
C ARG A 263 10.93 -17.91 -2.50
N LEU A 264 10.40 -18.07 -3.72
CA LEU A 264 9.31 -19.02 -4.00
C LEU A 264 9.73 -20.48 -3.77
N ALA A 265 11.01 -20.79 -3.94
CA ALA A 265 11.59 -22.10 -3.64
C ALA A 265 12.00 -22.29 -2.16
N GLY A 266 11.79 -21.28 -1.30
CA GLY A 266 12.13 -21.33 0.13
C GLY A 266 13.63 -21.35 0.43
N LYS A 267 14.48 -20.86 -0.49
CA LYS A 267 15.94 -20.86 -0.32
C LYS A 267 16.45 -19.64 0.46
N ILE A 268 15.63 -18.59 0.58
CA ILE A 268 15.91 -17.30 1.23
C ILE A 268 14.63 -16.70 1.82
#